data_AF-A0A644ZP42-F1
#
_entry.id   AF-A0A644ZP42-F1
#
_cell.length_a   1.000
_cell.length_b   1.000
_cell.length_c   1.000
_cell.angle_alpha   90.00
_cell.angle_beta   90.00
_cell.angle_gamma   90.00
#
_symmetry.space_group_name_H-M   'P 1'
#
loop_
_entity.id
_entity.type
_entity.pdbx_description
1 polymer ?
#
loop_
_entity_poly.entity_id
_entity_poly.type
_entity_poly.pdbx_seq_one_letter_code
_entity_poly.pdbx_strand_id
1 'polypeptide(L)'
;MTINEKVSYLKGLIVGLKIDDSTSEGKIINVISDILEEIASEITDLKDETSELSDYVDELDDDLASIEDDFYECDGCCEEDDEDEDEDNDDEDDFGEFFEVKCPSCGETVVLDDSIDPSRVICPACHCEFSDTVDK
;
A
#
# COMPACT_ATOMS: atom_id res chain seq x y z
N MET A 1 -19.78 24.30 -18.21
CA MET A 1 -19.38 25.37 -17.30
C MET A 1 -18.41 24.81 -16.26
N THR A 2 -17.18 25.33 -16.20
CA THR A 2 -16.21 25.06 -15.12
C THR A 2 -16.72 25.65 -13.80
N ILE A 3 -16.12 25.26 -12.67
CA ILE A 3 -16.47 25.82 -11.36
C ILE A 3 -16.21 27.34 -11.36
N ASN A 4 -15.08 27.77 -11.92
CA ASN A 4 -14.76 29.19 -12.10
C ASN A 4 -15.83 29.97 -12.88
N GLU A 5 -16.37 29.39 -13.96
CA GLU A 5 -17.47 30.01 -14.72
C GLU A 5 -18.77 30.10 -13.91
N LYS A 6 -19.06 29.08 -13.09
CA LYS A 6 -20.24 29.09 -12.21
C LYS A 6 -20.12 30.13 -11.10
N VAL A 7 -18.94 30.27 -10.49
CA VAL A 7 -18.70 31.29 -9.45
C VAL A 7 -18.72 32.69 -10.05
N SER A 8 -18.14 32.88 -11.23
CA SER A 8 -18.21 34.15 -11.97
C SER A 8 -19.67 34.54 -12.29
N TYR A 9 -20.49 33.56 -12.69
CA TYR A 9 -21.92 33.77 -12.91
C TYR A 9 -22.65 34.16 -11.62
N LEU A 10 -22.36 33.49 -10.49
CA LEU A 10 -22.90 33.84 -9.17
C LEU A 10 -22.53 35.28 -8.76
N LYS A 11 -21.26 35.69 -8.93
CA LYS A 11 -20.83 37.07 -8.67
C LYS A 11 -21.61 38.07 -9.53
N GLY A 12 -21.81 37.77 -10.81
CA GLY A 12 -22.64 38.58 -11.70
C GLY A 12 -24.08 38.71 -11.21
N LEU A 13 -24.68 37.64 -10.68
CA LEU A 13 -26.02 37.67 -10.10
C LEU A 13 -26.08 38.52 -8.81
N ILE A 14 -25.08 38.41 -7.93
CA ILE A 14 -25.00 39.21 -6.70
C ILE A 14 -24.99 40.71 -7.03
N VAL A 15 -24.16 41.11 -8.00
CA VAL A 15 -24.10 42.49 -8.50
C VAL A 15 -25.43 42.92 -9.14
N GLY A 16 -26.03 42.06 -9.97
CA GLY A 16 -27.28 42.35 -10.67
C GLY A 16 -28.50 42.48 -9.74
N LEU A 17 -28.52 41.72 -8.65
CA LEU A 17 -29.56 41.78 -7.61
C LEU A 17 -29.41 42.99 -6.68
N LYS A 18 -28.30 43.73 -6.77
CA LYS A 18 -27.98 44.86 -5.89
C LYS A 18 -28.07 44.47 -4.42
N ILE A 19 -27.45 43.34 -4.08
CA ILE A 19 -27.35 42.90 -2.69
C ILE A 19 -26.67 44.01 -1.88
N ASP A 20 -27.30 44.41 -0.78
CA ASP A 20 -26.86 45.55 0.02
C ASP A 20 -25.81 45.12 1.04
N ASP A 21 -24.56 45.53 0.79
CA ASP A 21 -23.39 45.25 1.63
C ASP A 21 -23.45 45.90 3.02
N SER A 22 -24.43 46.76 3.29
CA SER A 22 -24.68 47.31 4.61
C SER A 22 -25.48 46.36 5.51
N THR A 23 -26.25 45.45 4.92
CA THR A 23 -27.03 44.43 5.64
C THR A 23 -26.16 43.26 6.08
N SER A 24 -26.54 42.60 7.17
CA SER A 24 -25.82 41.42 7.66
C SER A 24 -25.85 40.29 6.62
N GLU A 25 -27.00 40.10 5.99
CA GLU A 25 -27.23 39.09 4.96
C GLU A 25 -26.38 39.36 3.71
N GLY A 26 -26.30 40.61 3.25
CA GLY A 26 -25.49 40.98 2.09
C GLY A 26 -24.00 40.76 2.33
N LYS A 27 -23.49 41.11 3.51
CA LYS A 27 -22.10 40.83 3.91
C LYS A 27 -21.80 39.34 3.88
N ILE A 28 -22.70 38.51 4.44
CA ILE A 28 -22.53 37.06 4.45
C ILE A 28 -22.50 36.50 3.01
N ILE A 29 -23.39 36.96 2.14
CA ILE A 29 -23.45 36.49 0.74
C ILE A 29 -22.17 36.86 -0.02
N ASN A 30 -21.64 38.07 0.16
CA ASN A 30 -20.37 38.47 -0.47
C ASN A 30 -19.22 37.60 0.03
N VAL A 31 -19.10 37.39 1.35
CA VAL A 31 -18.06 36.53 1.92
C VAL A 31 -18.17 35.09 1.40
N ILE A 32 -19.38 34.54 1.29
CA ILE A 32 -19.60 33.21 0.68
C ILE A 32 -19.13 33.21 -0.78
N SER A 33 -19.43 34.26 -1.54
CA SER A 33 -19.03 34.35 -2.94
C SER A 33 -17.51 34.41 -3.11
N ASP A 34 -16.80 35.07 -2.20
CA ASP A 34 -15.34 35.17 -2.23
C ASP A 34 -14.70 33.82 -1.86
N ILE A 35 -15.19 33.16 -0.80
CA ILE A 35 -14.77 31.80 -0.43
C ILE A 35 -14.96 30.82 -1.60
N LEU A 36 -16.09 30.92 -2.32
CA LEU A 36 -16.34 30.06 -3.47
C LEU A 36 -15.37 30.33 -4.63
N GLU A 37 -14.87 31.55 -4.79
CA GLU A 37 -13.87 31.89 -5.82
C GLU A 37 -12.49 31.33 -5.46
N GLU A 38 -12.10 31.42 -4.19
CA GLU A 38 -10.90 30.78 -3.68
C GLU A 38 -10.97 29.26 -3.88
N ILE A 39 -12.07 28.62 -3.47
CA ILE A 39 -12.28 27.18 -3.70
C ILE A 39 -12.24 26.83 -5.19
N ALA A 40 -12.82 27.66 -6.06
CA ALA A 40 -12.81 27.41 -7.50
C ALA A 40 -11.39 27.43 -8.09
N SER A 41 -10.54 28.31 -7.56
CA SER A 41 -9.14 28.44 -7.97
C SER A 41 -8.33 27.24 -7.48
N GLU A 42 -8.39 26.94 -6.19
CA GLU A 42 -7.72 25.79 -5.57
C GLU A 42 -8.12 24.45 -6.22
N ILE A 43 -9.40 24.26 -6.57
CA ILE A 43 -9.83 23.05 -7.29
C ILE A 43 -9.21 22.97 -8.69
N THR A 44 -9.02 24.11 -9.35
CA THR A 44 -8.41 24.12 -10.69
C THR A 44 -6.93 23.76 -10.57
N ASP A 45 -6.22 24.37 -9.62
CA ASP A 45 -4.81 24.08 -9.36
C ASP A 45 -4.61 22.60 -8.97
N LEU A 46 -5.44 22.05 -8.08
CA LEU A 46 -5.41 20.64 -7.72
C LEU A 46 -5.65 19.70 -8.91
N LYS A 47 -6.52 20.10 -9.84
CA LYS A 47 -6.80 19.30 -11.03
C LYS A 47 -5.58 19.25 -11.95
N ASP A 48 -4.89 20.38 -12.10
CA ASP A 48 -3.70 20.49 -12.93
C ASP A 48 -2.56 19.66 -12.30
N GLU A 49 -2.31 19.80 -10.98
CA GLU A 49 -1.34 18.98 -10.24
C GLU A 49 -1.65 17.47 -10.34
N THR A 50 -2.93 17.10 -10.25
CA THR A 50 -3.34 15.68 -10.37
C THR A 50 -3.10 15.15 -11.79
N SER A 51 -3.26 16.00 -12.81
CA SER A 51 -2.95 15.63 -14.19
C SER A 51 -1.45 15.39 -14.36
N GLU A 52 -0.62 16.30 -13.85
CA GLU A 52 0.85 16.14 -13.88
C GLU A 52 1.30 14.88 -13.12
N LEU A 53 0.67 14.57 -11.99
CA LEU A 53 0.95 13.34 -11.25
C LEU A 53 0.57 12.09 -12.05
N SER A 54 -0.54 12.13 -12.79
CA SER A 54 -0.95 11.03 -13.66
C SER A 54 0.10 10.77 -14.73
N ASP A 55 0.57 11.83 -15.39
CA ASP A 55 1.61 11.72 -16.42
C ASP A 55 2.91 11.12 -15.82
N TYR A 56 3.28 11.54 -14.61
CA TYR A 56 4.44 10.97 -13.90
C TYR A 56 4.26 9.49 -13.53
N VAL A 57 3.04 9.05 -13.18
CA VAL A 57 2.76 7.63 -12.92
C VAL A 57 2.89 6.81 -14.21
N ASP A 58 2.42 7.34 -15.34
CA ASP A 58 2.57 6.68 -16.63
C ASP A 58 4.06 6.56 -17.00
N GLU A 59 4.88 7.58 -16.74
CA GLU A 59 6.34 7.51 -16.92
C GLU A 59 6.99 6.43 -16.05
N LEU A 60 6.54 6.28 -14.79
CA LEU A 60 7.04 5.22 -13.91
C LEU A 60 6.63 3.82 -14.38
N ASP A 61 5.43 3.67 -14.93
CA ASP A 61 4.95 2.41 -15.50
C ASP A 61 5.81 1.98 -16.70
N ASP A 62 6.10 2.92 -17.61
CA ASP A 62 7.00 2.70 -18.74
C ASP A 62 8.43 2.32 -18.30
N ASP A 63 8.96 3.00 -17.27
CA ASP A 63 10.28 2.70 -16.70
C ASP A 63 10.32 1.30 -16.05
N LEU A 64 9.24 0.92 -15.35
CA LEU A 64 9.12 -0.42 -14.75
C LEU A 64 9.02 -1.49 -15.81
N ALA A 65 8.22 -1.29 -16.86
CA ALA A 65 8.11 -2.22 -17.98
C ALA A 65 9.48 -2.50 -18.62
N SER A 66 10.33 -1.47 -18.78
CA SER A 66 11.69 -1.68 -19.29
C SER A 66 12.56 -2.55 -18.37
N ILE A 67 12.38 -2.47 -17.05
CA ILE A 67 13.11 -3.32 -16.09
C ILE A 67 12.54 -4.73 -16.13
N GLU A 68 11.21 -4.86 -16.22
CA GLU A 68 10.54 -6.15 -16.33
C GLU A 68 11.01 -6.90 -17.58
N ASP A 69 11.14 -6.22 -18.71
CA ASP A 69 11.71 -6.81 -19.93
C ASP A 69 13.16 -7.28 -19.67
N ASP A 70 14.02 -6.44 -19.10
CA ASP A 70 15.42 -6.79 -18.83
C ASP A 70 15.60 -7.97 -17.83
N PHE A 71 14.69 -8.14 -16.87
CA PHE A 71 14.79 -9.14 -15.80
C PHE A 71 13.94 -10.40 -16.02
N TYR A 72 12.75 -10.25 -16.61
CA TYR A 72 11.77 -11.33 -16.82
C TYR A 72 11.73 -11.84 -18.27
N GLU A 73 12.17 -11.08 -19.30
CA GLU A 73 12.42 -11.64 -20.65
C GLU A 73 13.79 -12.34 -20.77
N CYS A 74 14.49 -12.58 -19.64
CA CYS A 74 15.57 -13.56 -19.60
C CYS A 74 14.96 -14.98 -19.73
N ASP A 75 14.68 -15.31 -20.99
CA ASP A 75 14.11 -16.53 -21.57
C ASP A 75 14.73 -17.82 -20.97
N GLY A 76 14.25 -18.22 -19.78
CA GLY A 76 14.68 -19.46 -19.11
C GLY A 76 14.36 -19.66 -17.63
N CYS A 77 13.73 -18.73 -16.90
CA CYS A 77 13.47 -18.92 -15.46
C CYS A 77 11.99 -18.86 -15.01
N CYS A 78 11.03 -18.58 -15.89
CA CYS A 78 9.62 -18.43 -15.49
C CYS A 78 8.61 -18.82 -16.58
N GLU A 79 8.89 -19.87 -17.34
CA GLU A 79 7.82 -20.66 -17.99
C GLU A 79 7.51 -21.89 -17.13
N GLU A 80 6.52 -21.78 -16.25
CA GLU A 80 5.61 -22.86 -15.80
C GLU A 80 4.30 -22.15 -15.43
N ASP A 81 3.47 -21.81 -16.41
CA ASP A 81 2.33 -22.61 -16.91
C ASP A 81 1.30 -22.94 -15.82
N ASP A 82 0.26 -22.11 -15.74
CA ASP A 82 -1.02 -22.40 -15.11
C ASP A 82 -1.73 -23.54 -15.89
N GLU A 83 -1.32 -24.79 -15.67
CA GLU A 83 -2.18 -25.96 -15.93
C GLU A 83 -2.17 -26.91 -14.73
N ASP A 84 -3.35 -27.05 -14.13
CA ASP A 84 -3.70 -27.98 -13.07
C ASP A 84 -3.13 -29.42 -13.28
N GLU A 85 -2.07 -29.78 -12.55
CA GLU A 85 -1.86 -31.15 -12.09
C GLU A 85 -1.53 -31.14 -10.59
N ASP A 86 -2.42 -31.74 -9.82
CA ASP A 86 -2.23 -32.09 -8.41
C ASP A 86 -0.87 -32.81 -8.23
N GLU A 87 0.14 -32.17 -7.67
CA GLU A 87 1.25 -32.84 -6.97
C GLU A 87 2.01 -31.84 -6.10
N ASP A 88 1.70 -31.86 -4.79
CA ASP A 88 2.54 -31.51 -3.65
C ASP A 88 3.79 -30.65 -3.96
N ASN A 89 3.64 -29.32 -4.03
CA ASN A 89 4.77 -28.40 -3.98
C ASN A 89 4.83 -27.78 -2.59
N ASP A 90 5.62 -28.40 -1.72
CA ASP A 90 6.07 -27.84 -0.45
C ASP A 90 6.66 -26.44 -0.71
N ASP A 91 6.09 -25.44 -0.04
CA ASP A 91 6.63 -24.08 0.04
C ASP A 91 8.08 -24.12 0.58
N GLU A 92 9.07 -24.30 -0.30
CA GLU A 92 10.47 -23.98 -0.02
C GLU A 92 10.63 -22.46 -0.13
N ASP A 93 10.12 -21.76 0.89
CA ASP A 93 10.60 -20.45 1.28
C ASP A 93 12.13 -20.52 1.43
N ASP A 94 12.84 -19.76 0.58
CA ASP A 94 14.26 -19.45 0.66
C ASP A 94 14.55 -18.66 1.96
N PHE A 95 14.49 -19.38 3.06
CA PHE A 95 14.90 -19.01 4.40
C PHE A 95 15.56 -20.28 4.95
N GLY A 96 16.89 -20.29 4.98
CA GLY A 96 17.76 -21.46 5.19
C GLY A 96 17.15 -22.61 6.01
N GLU A 97 17.33 -23.85 5.53
CA GLU A 97 16.77 -25.10 6.05
C GLU A 97 16.41 -25.07 7.56
N PHE A 98 15.17 -24.73 7.88
CA PHE A 98 14.65 -24.83 9.25
C PHE A 98 13.93 -26.17 9.41
N PHE A 99 14.08 -26.80 10.58
CA PHE A 99 13.39 -28.04 10.93
C PHE A 99 12.69 -27.94 12.29
N GLU A 100 11.57 -28.65 12.41
CA GLU A 100 10.77 -28.69 13.64
C GLU A 100 11.21 -29.83 14.56
N VAL A 101 11.47 -29.52 15.83
CA VAL A 101 11.75 -30.52 16.87
C VAL A 101 10.77 -30.37 18.01
N LYS A 102 10.16 -31.49 18.40
CA LYS A 102 9.31 -31.56 19.59
C LYS A 102 10.15 -31.71 20.85
N CYS A 103 10.00 -30.78 21.80
CA CYS A 103 10.67 -30.86 23.09
C CYS A 103 10.24 -32.14 23.84
N PRO A 104 11.18 -32.99 24.28
CA PRO A 104 10.85 -34.23 24.99
C PRO A 104 10.28 -33.99 26.39
N SER A 105 10.56 -32.85 27.02
CA SER A 105 10.14 -32.56 28.40
C SER A 105 8.72 -32.01 28.51
N CYS A 106 8.32 -31.10 27.62
CA CYS A 106 7.01 -30.44 27.66
C CYS A 106 6.12 -30.72 26.45
N GLY A 107 6.68 -31.25 25.36
CA GLY A 107 5.95 -31.55 24.13
C GLY A 107 5.70 -30.35 23.21
N GLU A 108 6.27 -29.18 23.51
CA GLU A 108 6.22 -27.98 22.65
C GLU A 108 7.05 -28.19 21.38
N THR A 109 6.54 -27.74 20.23
CA THR A 109 7.30 -27.76 18.97
C THR A 109 8.15 -26.51 18.87
N VAL A 110 9.45 -26.68 18.61
CA VAL A 110 10.41 -25.59 18.43
C VAL A 110 11.02 -25.70 17.05
N VAL A 111 11.07 -24.58 16.33
CA VAL A 111 11.71 -24.47 15.02
C VAL A 111 13.18 -24.14 15.22
N LEU A 112 14.07 -24.94 14.63
CA LEU A 112 15.52 -24.77 14.70
C LEU A 112 16.10 -24.67 13.29
N ASP A 113 17.21 -23.95 13.18
CA ASP A 113 18.05 -23.88 11.98
C ASP A 113 18.88 -25.17 11.85
N ASP A 114 19.08 -25.69 10.62
CA ASP A 114 19.83 -26.94 10.31
C ASP A 114 21.24 -26.97 10.91
N SER A 115 21.86 -25.81 11.14
CA SER A 115 23.19 -25.67 11.72
C SER A 115 23.23 -25.92 13.23
N ILE A 116 22.08 -26.00 13.90
CA ILE A 116 21.95 -26.12 15.36
C ILE A 116 21.66 -27.58 15.76
N ASP A 117 22.58 -28.17 16.53
CA ASP A 117 22.37 -29.48 17.17
C ASP A 117 21.27 -29.38 18.25
N PRO A 118 20.11 -30.06 18.08
CA PRO A 118 19.00 -29.98 19.02
C PRO A 118 19.39 -30.35 20.44
N SER A 119 20.34 -31.28 20.62
CA SER A 119 20.76 -31.74 21.95
C SER A 119 21.40 -30.65 22.82
N ARG A 120 21.81 -29.52 22.22
CA ARG A 120 22.42 -28.38 22.90
C ARG A 120 21.48 -27.18 23.05
N VAL A 121 20.22 -27.34 22.66
CA VAL A 121 19.20 -26.30 22.73
C VAL A 121 18.48 -26.38 24.06
N ILE A 122 18.20 -25.21 24.63
CA ILE A 122 17.34 -25.05 25.80
C ILE A 122 15.93 -24.68 25.32
N CYS A 123 14.92 -25.45 25.72
CA CYS A 123 13.55 -25.18 25.34
C CYS A 123 13.06 -23.83 25.91
N PRO A 124 12.49 -22.91 25.10
CA PRO A 124 11.98 -21.62 25.59
C PRO A 124 10.74 -21.77 26.49
N ALA A 125 9.98 -22.87 26.36
CA ALA A 125 8.78 -23.10 27.17
C ALA A 125 9.11 -23.64 28.57
N CYS A 126 9.99 -24.64 28.67
CA CYS A 126 10.27 -25.33 29.94
C CYS A 126 11.69 -25.13 30.49
N HIS A 127 12.58 -24.49 29.73
CA HIS A 127 13.98 -24.22 30.10
C HIS A 127 14.82 -25.48 30.42
N CYS A 128 14.42 -26.65 29.91
CA CYS A 128 15.22 -27.89 29.98
C CYS A 128 16.02 -28.08 28.69
N GLU A 129 17.16 -28.78 28.78
CA GLU A 129 17.95 -29.17 27.61
C GLU A 129 17.25 -30.32 26.87
N PHE A 130 17.27 -30.29 25.54
CA PHE A 130 16.67 -31.35 24.72
C PHE A 130 17.42 -32.69 24.85
N SER A 131 18.67 -32.70 25.33
CA SER A 131 19.43 -33.92 25.62
C SER A 131 18.93 -34.69 26.84
N ASP A 132 18.04 -34.11 27.64
CA ASP A 132 17.47 -34.80 28.79
C ASP A 132 16.42 -35.81 28.31
N THR A 133 16.92 -36.93 27.80
CA THR A 133 16.13 -38.14 27.57
C THR A 133 15.52 -38.57 28.91
N VAL A 134 14.25 -38.27 29.12
CA VAL A 134 13.47 -38.97 30.13
C VAL A 134 12.96 -40.26 29.46
N ASP A 135 13.75 -41.32 29.65
CA ASP A 135 13.29 -42.71 29.52
C ASP A 135 11.87 -42.86 30.09
N LYS A 136 10.90 -43.24 29.25
CA LYS A 136 9.70 -43.98 29.65
C LYS A 136 9.17 -44.85 28.52
#